data_AF-A0A940N3Z7-F1
#
_entry.id   AF-A0A940N3Z7-F1
#
_cell.length_a   1.000
_cell.length_b   1.000
_cell.length_c   1.000
_cell.angle_alpha   90.00
_cell.angle_beta   90.00
_cell.angle_gamma   90.00
#
_symmetry.space_group_name_H-M   'P 1'
#
loop_
_entity.id
_entity.type
_entity.pdbx_description
1 polymer ?
#
loop_
_entity_poly.entity_id
_entity_poly.type
_entity_poly.pdbx_seq_one_letter_code
_entity_poly.pdbx_strand_id
1 'polypeptide(L)'
;MTSRLSWTLNGPTTDRATGALVGLAVGDALGTTLEFTRRDTAPHHTEMTGGGPFGLKPGQWTDDTSMALALAESLLVGDTLDPRDLMDRFVRWWRTGAYSCTGTCFDIGITMCEALARYERTGDPLAGPTEEDTAGNGSVVRAVPVALYALDDPAAASSLSRPQSPTTHGAPQAVQGCNLLVALLRKAGLGADMAAVLAPRPRRGWCRNGVLRRGRRYVRTSHTHPLQIAKILCPRNGMLGITFCPVLSRQVEGRGRYRRLVTRPRYGPRSHLRLRRRLCPLPLHPSPPGRDATCPSI
;
A
#
# COMPACT_ATOMS: atom_id res chain seq x y z
N MET A 1 3.02 -35.32 -0.99
CA MET A 1 2.01 -35.35 -2.06
C MET A 1 1.85 -33.93 -2.57
N THR A 2 2.49 -33.60 -3.68
CA THR A 2 2.48 -32.28 -4.32
C THR A 2 1.21 -32.10 -5.16
N SER A 3 0.17 -31.48 -4.61
CA SER A 3 -0.90 -30.91 -5.45
C SER A 3 -0.46 -29.52 -5.93
N ARG A 4 0.50 -29.49 -6.87
CA ARG A 4 0.88 -28.26 -7.56
C ARG A 4 -0.27 -27.85 -8.47
N LEU A 5 -1.00 -26.81 -8.04
CA LEU A 5 -1.62 -25.77 -8.87
C LEU A 5 -1.94 -26.23 -10.31
N SER A 6 -2.93 -27.11 -10.49
CA SER A 6 -3.49 -27.39 -11.81
C SER A 6 -4.53 -26.31 -12.13
N TRP A 7 -4.06 -25.07 -12.29
CA TRP A 7 -4.86 -24.07 -12.97
C TRP A 7 -4.83 -24.44 -14.45
N THR A 8 -5.95 -24.90 -15.00
CA THR A 8 -6.18 -24.77 -16.44
C THR A 8 -6.22 -23.27 -16.73
N LEU A 9 -5.09 -22.74 -17.19
CA LEU A 9 -4.80 -21.31 -17.38
C LEU A 9 -5.64 -20.60 -18.45
N ASN A 10 -6.82 -21.10 -18.80
CA ASN A 10 -7.70 -20.54 -19.81
C ASN A 10 -9.16 -20.60 -19.32
N GLY A 11 -9.57 -19.60 -18.52
CA GLY A 11 -10.95 -19.48 -18.06
C GLY A 11 -11.26 -18.13 -17.40
N PRO A 12 -12.55 -17.78 -17.21
CA PRO A 12 -12.98 -16.49 -16.65
C PRO A 12 -12.35 -16.15 -15.29
N THR A 13 -12.01 -17.17 -14.49
CA THR A 13 -11.35 -16.99 -13.18
C THR A 13 -9.91 -16.50 -13.33
N THR A 14 -9.14 -17.08 -14.27
CA THR A 14 -7.75 -16.66 -14.54
C THR A 14 -7.70 -15.24 -15.09
N ASP A 15 -8.64 -14.88 -15.96
CA ASP A 15 -8.79 -13.51 -16.48
C ASP A 15 -9.04 -12.51 -15.33
N ARG A 16 -9.99 -12.82 -14.44
CA ARG A 16 -10.27 -11.98 -13.26
C ARG A 16 -9.10 -11.89 -12.28
N ALA A 17 -8.40 -12.99 -12.05
CA ALA A 17 -7.21 -13.01 -11.18
C ALA A 17 -6.08 -12.16 -11.76
N THR A 18 -5.83 -12.29 -13.06
CA THR A 18 -4.85 -11.47 -13.79
C THR A 18 -5.25 -10.00 -13.75
N GLY A 19 -6.53 -9.70 -14.05
CA GLY A 19 -7.09 -8.37 -14.00
C GLY A 19 -7.03 -7.73 -12.61
N ALA A 20 -7.15 -8.50 -11.53
CA ALA A 20 -6.99 -7.98 -10.17
C ALA A 20 -5.55 -7.55 -9.88
N LEU A 21 -4.55 -8.36 -10.24
CA LEU A 21 -3.15 -8.04 -9.98
C LEU A 21 -2.60 -6.96 -10.92
N VAL A 22 -2.91 -7.05 -12.22
CA VAL A 22 -2.55 -6.02 -13.20
C VAL A 22 -3.32 -4.74 -12.94
N GLY A 23 -4.60 -4.82 -12.58
CA GLY A 23 -5.44 -3.67 -12.25
C GLY A 23 -4.96 -2.90 -11.01
N LEU A 24 -4.37 -3.59 -10.03
CA LEU A 24 -3.64 -2.94 -8.93
C LEU A 24 -2.52 -2.06 -9.48
N ALA A 25 -1.63 -2.62 -10.30
CA ALA A 25 -0.48 -1.89 -10.85
C ALA A 25 -0.89 -0.77 -11.82
N VAL A 26 -1.95 -0.97 -12.60
CA VAL A 26 -2.51 0.05 -13.49
C VAL A 26 -3.12 1.20 -12.67
N GLY A 27 -3.87 0.88 -11.62
CA GLY A 27 -4.48 1.90 -10.75
C GLY A 27 -3.44 2.73 -10.00
N ASP A 28 -2.39 2.07 -9.52
CA ASP A 28 -1.21 2.68 -8.91
C ASP A 28 -0.51 3.65 -9.90
N ALA A 29 -0.07 3.14 -11.06
CA ALA A 29 0.63 3.94 -12.07
C ALA A 29 -0.20 5.10 -12.65
N LEU A 30 -1.53 4.96 -12.69
CA LEU A 30 -2.43 6.05 -13.11
C LEU A 30 -2.63 7.06 -11.97
N GLY A 31 -2.80 6.58 -10.74
CA GLY A 31 -3.13 7.40 -9.57
C GLY A 31 -2.00 8.31 -9.10
N THR A 32 -0.76 7.81 -9.15
CA THR A 32 0.44 8.54 -8.68
C THR A 32 0.63 9.91 -9.36
N THR A 33 0.15 10.08 -10.61
CA THR A 33 0.21 11.36 -11.33
C THR A 33 -0.47 12.51 -10.58
N LEU A 34 -1.56 12.21 -9.86
CA LEU A 34 -2.36 13.18 -9.10
C LEU A 34 -2.13 13.09 -7.59
N GLU A 35 -1.11 12.37 -7.17
CA GLU A 35 -0.81 12.23 -5.75
C GLU A 35 -0.48 13.57 -5.10
N PHE A 36 -0.92 13.75 -3.86
CA PHE A 36 -0.89 15.01 -3.09
C PHE A 36 -1.61 16.19 -3.74
N THR A 37 -2.32 15.98 -4.84
CA THR A 37 -3.11 17.01 -5.50
C THR A 37 -4.48 17.12 -4.84
N ARG A 38 -4.93 18.35 -4.62
CA ARG A 38 -6.29 18.59 -4.12
C ARG A 38 -7.29 18.13 -5.18
N ARG A 39 -8.38 17.50 -4.74
CA ARG A 39 -9.44 17.09 -5.66
C ARG A 39 -9.97 18.28 -6.48
N ASP A 40 -10.25 18.02 -7.76
CA ASP A 40 -10.85 18.94 -8.73
C ASP A 40 -9.99 20.19 -9.02
N THR A 41 -8.71 20.19 -8.62
CA THR A 41 -7.77 21.27 -8.97
C THR A 41 -6.87 20.94 -10.16
N ALA A 42 -6.86 19.69 -10.63
CA ALA A 42 -6.17 19.26 -11.83
C ALA A 42 -7.19 18.85 -12.92
N PRO A 43 -6.81 18.90 -14.20
CA PRO A 43 -7.65 18.38 -15.29
C PRO A 43 -8.03 16.91 -15.06
N HIS A 44 -9.16 16.51 -15.64
CA HIS A 44 -9.59 15.11 -15.63
C HIS A 44 -8.50 14.22 -16.24
N HIS A 45 -8.05 13.24 -15.47
CA HIS A 45 -6.92 12.39 -15.80
C HIS A 45 -7.40 10.99 -16.20
N THR A 46 -7.20 10.63 -17.47
CA THR A 46 -7.65 9.35 -18.05
C THR A 46 -6.54 8.53 -18.67
N GLU A 47 -5.38 9.14 -18.92
CA GLU A 47 -4.25 8.52 -19.64
C GLU A 47 -3.07 8.27 -18.72
N MET A 48 -2.31 7.22 -19.00
CA MET A 48 -1.13 6.86 -18.22
C MET A 48 0.07 7.75 -18.61
N THR A 49 0.15 8.95 -18.05
CA THR A 49 1.19 9.94 -18.41
C THR A 49 2.43 9.92 -17.52
N GLY A 50 2.38 9.26 -16.36
CA GLY A 50 3.41 9.39 -15.33
C GLY A 50 3.49 10.80 -14.76
N GLY A 51 4.68 11.22 -14.32
CA GLY A 51 4.91 12.49 -13.65
C GLY A 51 4.68 12.37 -12.14
N GLY A 52 3.76 13.17 -11.61
CA GLY A 52 3.46 13.21 -10.18
C GLY A 52 4.63 13.72 -9.33
N PRO A 53 4.56 13.54 -8.00
CA PRO A 53 5.59 14.01 -7.07
C PRO A 53 6.96 13.33 -7.27
N PHE A 54 6.99 12.17 -7.93
CA PHE A 54 8.21 11.38 -8.11
C PHE A 54 8.80 11.45 -9.53
N GLY A 55 8.17 12.18 -10.46
CA GLY A 55 8.67 12.34 -11.83
C GLY A 55 8.74 11.03 -12.61
N LEU A 56 7.75 10.15 -12.42
CA LEU A 56 7.71 8.81 -13.01
C LEU A 56 7.51 8.84 -14.53
N LYS A 57 8.01 7.81 -15.21
CA LYS A 57 7.67 7.56 -16.62
C LYS A 57 6.26 6.95 -16.72
N PRO A 58 5.54 7.13 -17.84
CA PRO A 58 4.33 6.38 -18.16
C PRO A 58 4.47 4.89 -17.83
N GLY A 59 3.55 4.36 -17.01
CA GLY A 59 3.50 2.93 -16.63
C GLY A 59 4.38 2.51 -15.47
N GLN A 60 5.16 3.42 -14.88
CA GLN A 60 5.84 3.17 -13.62
C GLN A 60 4.86 3.32 -12.45
N TRP A 61 4.92 2.35 -11.53
CA TRP A 61 4.08 2.18 -10.33
C TRP A 61 4.91 2.39 -9.05
N THR A 62 4.26 2.53 -7.89
CA THR A 62 4.88 2.97 -6.63
C THR A 62 5.03 1.83 -5.58
N ASP A 63 4.98 2.18 -4.30
CA ASP A 63 5.08 1.27 -3.17
C ASP A 63 3.92 0.27 -3.13
N ASP A 64 2.71 0.66 -3.54
CA ASP A 64 1.52 -0.19 -3.62
C ASP A 64 1.82 -1.51 -4.37
N THR A 65 2.31 -1.40 -5.61
CA THR A 65 2.68 -2.56 -6.42
C THR A 65 3.94 -3.25 -5.90
N SER A 66 4.94 -2.49 -5.44
CA SER A 66 6.17 -3.07 -4.86
C SER A 66 5.86 -4.02 -3.69
N MET A 67 4.98 -3.57 -2.78
CA MET A 67 4.55 -4.32 -1.62
C MET A 67 3.69 -5.52 -2.01
N ALA A 68 2.81 -5.38 -3.02
CA ALA A 68 2.02 -6.49 -3.53
C ALA A 68 2.91 -7.59 -4.13
N LEU A 69 3.94 -7.23 -4.90
CA LEU A 69 4.90 -8.19 -5.46
C LEU A 69 5.69 -8.92 -4.38
N ALA A 70 6.19 -8.20 -3.37
CA ALA A 70 6.88 -8.80 -2.23
C ALA A 70 5.98 -9.79 -1.47
N LEU A 71 4.70 -9.43 -1.26
CA LEU A 71 3.73 -10.33 -0.62
C LEU A 71 3.40 -11.54 -1.49
N ALA A 72 3.25 -11.36 -2.80
CA ALA A 72 3.03 -12.46 -3.74
C ALA A 72 4.20 -13.46 -3.70
N GLU A 73 5.45 -12.97 -3.77
CA GLU A 73 6.62 -13.85 -3.73
C GLU A 73 6.75 -14.57 -2.38
N SER A 74 6.39 -13.91 -1.26
CA SER A 74 6.35 -14.55 0.06
C SER A 74 5.35 -15.71 0.13
N LEU A 75 4.13 -15.50 -0.38
CA LEU A 75 3.08 -16.53 -0.41
C LEU A 75 3.46 -17.73 -1.29
N LEU A 76 4.32 -17.56 -2.29
CA LEU A 76 4.75 -18.63 -3.18
C LEU A 76 5.80 -19.58 -2.56
N VAL A 77 6.41 -19.22 -1.43
CA VAL A 77 7.44 -20.05 -0.77
C VAL A 77 6.86 -21.24 0.00
N GLY A 78 5.65 -21.11 0.55
CA GLY A 78 5.04 -22.15 1.39
C GLY A 78 3.51 -22.07 1.43
N ASP A 79 2.89 -23.00 2.18
CA ASP A 79 1.43 -23.13 2.27
C ASP A 79 0.78 -22.08 3.20
N THR A 80 1.59 -21.37 3.99
CA THR A 80 1.16 -20.31 4.90
C THR A 80 2.07 -19.10 4.79
N LEU A 81 1.54 -17.91 5.10
CA LEU A 81 2.35 -16.71 5.20
C LEU A 81 3.27 -16.76 6.42
N ASP A 82 4.58 -16.69 6.21
CA ASP A 82 5.56 -16.40 7.25
C ASP A 82 5.76 -14.87 7.36
N PRO A 83 5.35 -14.23 8.47
CA PRO A 83 5.53 -12.79 8.66
C PRO A 83 7.00 -12.35 8.61
N ARG A 84 7.95 -13.24 8.97
CA ARG A 84 9.38 -12.92 8.93
C ARG A 84 9.89 -12.82 7.50
N ASP A 85 9.64 -13.83 6.67
CA ASP A 85 9.99 -13.80 5.25
C ASP A 85 9.38 -12.57 4.54
N LEU A 86 8.11 -12.24 4.86
CA LEU A 86 7.48 -11.04 4.32
C LEU A 86 8.22 -9.76 4.71
N MET A 87 8.59 -9.61 5.99
CA MET A 87 9.32 -8.45 6.47
C MET A 87 10.73 -8.37 5.88
N ASP A 88 11.42 -9.49 5.70
CA ASP A 88 12.73 -9.52 5.03
C ASP A 88 12.64 -9.07 3.57
N ARG A 89 11.56 -9.41 2.87
CA ARG A 89 11.30 -8.94 1.50
C ARG A 89 10.99 -7.45 1.45
N PHE A 90 10.23 -6.92 2.41
CA PHE A 90 10.00 -5.49 2.52
C PHE A 90 11.27 -4.72 2.87
N VAL A 91 12.12 -5.25 3.74
CA VAL A 91 13.45 -4.67 4.01
C VAL A 91 14.31 -4.69 2.76
N ARG A 92 14.32 -5.79 1.98
CA ARG A 92 15.00 -5.85 0.69
C ARG A 92 14.51 -4.77 -0.28
N TRP A 93 13.19 -4.58 -0.40
CA TRP A 93 12.63 -3.48 -1.18
C TRP A 93 13.15 -2.14 -0.68
N TRP A 94 12.98 -1.88 0.62
CA TRP A 94 13.35 -0.62 1.24
C TRP A 94 14.84 -0.26 1.10
N ARG A 95 15.73 -1.24 1.28
CA ARG A 95 17.19 -1.05 1.29
C ARG A 95 17.83 -1.10 -0.10
N THR A 96 17.29 -1.92 -0.99
CA THR A 96 17.97 -2.24 -2.27
C THR A 96 17.14 -1.92 -3.51
N GLY A 97 15.88 -1.50 -3.35
CA GLY A 97 14.98 -1.29 -4.48
C GLY A 97 14.47 -2.58 -5.12
N ALA A 98 14.61 -3.73 -4.44
CA ALA A 98 13.97 -4.98 -4.89
C ALA A 98 12.47 -4.74 -5.12
N TYR A 99 11.90 -5.35 -6.15
CA TYR A 99 10.49 -5.14 -6.53
C TYR A 99 10.14 -3.70 -6.92
N SER A 100 11.08 -2.78 -7.15
CA SER A 100 10.75 -1.43 -7.61
C SER A 100 10.87 -1.31 -9.12
N CYS A 101 9.94 -0.60 -9.76
CA CYS A 101 10.02 -0.28 -11.19
C CYS A 101 11.12 0.73 -11.56
N THR A 102 11.72 1.39 -10.58
CA THR A 102 12.82 2.36 -10.77
C THR A 102 14.18 1.82 -10.33
N GLY A 103 14.21 0.62 -9.73
CA GLY A 103 15.42 0.04 -9.15
C GLY A 103 15.82 0.63 -7.79
N THR A 104 15.02 1.53 -7.22
CA THR A 104 15.22 2.12 -5.87
C THR A 104 13.91 2.17 -5.11
N CYS A 105 13.94 2.11 -3.77
CA CYS A 105 12.75 2.37 -2.96
C CYS A 105 12.42 3.87 -2.98
N PHE A 106 11.17 4.20 -3.27
CA PHE A 106 10.60 5.54 -3.17
C PHE A 106 9.13 5.41 -2.72
N ASP A 107 8.52 6.53 -2.35
CA ASP A 107 7.11 6.60 -1.91
C ASP A 107 6.75 5.68 -0.72
N ILE A 108 7.74 5.33 0.11
CA ILE A 108 7.48 4.51 1.28
C ILE A 108 6.78 5.35 2.37
N GLY A 109 5.59 4.92 2.79
CA GLY A 109 4.85 5.58 3.86
C GLY A 109 5.55 5.54 5.22
N ILE A 110 5.34 6.57 6.05
CA ILE A 110 5.98 6.72 7.37
C ILE A 110 5.75 5.49 8.27
N THR A 111 4.51 5.02 8.38
CA THR A 111 4.15 3.83 9.18
C THR A 111 4.88 2.57 8.71
N MET A 112 5.06 2.42 7.39
CA MET A 112 5.83 1.31 6.81
C MET A 112 7.30 1.43 7.20
N CYS A 113 7.92 2.60 6.99
CA CYS A 113 9.30 2.85 7.39
C CYS A 113 9.56 2.56 8.87
N GLU A 114 8.69 3.06 9.75
CA GLU A 114 8.82 2.85 11.20
C GLU A 114 8.71 1.38 11.58
N ALA A 115 7.79 0.64 10.97
CA ALA A 115 7.65 -0.79 11.19
C ALA A 115 8.88 -1.57 10.71
N LEU A 116 9.42 -1.26 9.53
CA LEU A 116 10.63 -1.92 9.02
C LEU A 116 11.86 -1.60 9.88
N ALA A 117 12.02 -0.35 10.32
CA ALA A 117 13.09 0.04 11.23
C ALA A 117 12.98 -0.66 12.60
N ARG A 118 11.74 -0.80 13.13
CA ARG A 118 11.50 -1.57 14.35
C ARG A 118 11.86 -3.04 14.14
N TYR A 119 11.45 -3.64 13.03
CA TYR A 119 11.76 -5.03 12.71
C TYR A 119 13.27 -5.29 12.62
N GLU A 120 14.04 -4.45 11.91
CA GLU A 120 15.50 -4.60 11.85
C GLU A 120 16.15 -4.49 13.24
N ARG A 121 15.58 -3.67 14.14
CA ARG A 121 16.10 -3.48 15.50
C ARG A 121 15.73 -4.61 16.46
N THR A 122 14.51 -5.13 16.38
CA THR A 122 13.97 -6.06 17.40
C THR A 122 13.81 -7.49 16.91
N GLY A 123 13.82 -7.72 15.60
CA GLY A 123 13.51 -9.00 14.97
C GLY A 123 12.04 -9.43 15.09
N ASP A 124 11.15 -8.58 15.62
CA ASP A 124 9.72 -8.83 15.79
C ASP A 124 9.00 -8.58 14.45
N PRO A 125 8.51 -9.62 13.75
CA PRO A 125 7.92 -9.45 12.43
C PRO A 125 6.53 -8.82 12.46
N LEU A 126 5.90 -8.66 13.64
CA LEU A 126 4.63 -7.97 13.81
C LEU A 126 4.88 -6.54 14.33
N ALA A 127 5.63 -5.77 13.54
CA ALA A 127 6.19 -4.49 13.96
C ALA A 127 5.25 -3.29 13.80
N GLY A 128 4.08 -3.48 13.19
CA GLY A 128 3.14 -2.38 12.95
C GLY A 128 2.59 -1.76 14.23
N PRO A 129 2.43 -0.43 14.29
CA PRO A 129 1.74 0.23 15.39
C PRO A 129 0.27 -0.21 15.47
N THR A 130 -0.31 -0.12 16.67
CA THR A 130 -1.67 -0.61 16.96
C THR A 130 -2.67 0.50 17.32
N GLU A 131 -2.16 1.72 17.46
CA GLU A 131 -2.88 2.93 17.80
C GLU A 131 -3.84 3.33 16.66
N GLU A 132 -5.03 3.83 17.00
CA GLU A 132 -6.09 4.07 16.01
C GLU A 132 -5.73 5.09 14.92
N ASP A 133 -4.84 6.05 15.23
CA ASP A 133 -4.37 7.09 14.31
C ASP A 133 -3.30 6.61 13.32
N THR A 134 -2.87 5.35 13.44
CA THR A 134 -1.91 4.69 12.52
C THR A 134 -2.60 3.81 11.47
N ALA A 135 -3.92 3.94 11.32
CA ALA A 135 -4.73 3.19 10.36
C ALA A 135 -4.59 3.68 8.89
N GLY A 136 -3.36 3.72 8.40
CA GLY A 136 -3.01 3.99 6.99
C GLY A 136 -3.48 2.90 6.02
N ASN A 137 -3.38 3.18 4.72
CA ASN A 137 -3.81 2.29 3.64
C ASN A 137 -2.78 1.21 3.26
N GLY A 138 -1.52 1.31 3.72
CA GLY A 138 -0.40 0.50 3.21
C GLY A 138 -0.57 -1.02 3.31
N SER A 139 -1.32 -1.53 4.29
CA SER A 139 -1.63 -2.97 4.35
C SER A 139 -2.79 -3.40 3.44
N VAL A 140 -3.68 -2.48 3.07
CA VAL A 140 -4.87 -2.76 2.24
C VAL A 140 -4.50 -2.78 0.76
N VAL A 141 -3.72 -1.79 0.30
CA VAL A 141 -3.33 -1.63 -1.11
C VAL A 141 -2.58 -2.84 -1.66
N ARG A 142 -1.78 -3.52 -0.82
CA ARG A 142 -1.02 -4.72 -1.19
C ARG A 142 -1.77 -6.04 -1.09
N ALA A 143 -3.06 -6.05 -0.74
CA ALA A 143 -3.75 -7.26 -0.29
C ALA A 143 -4.22 -8.22 -1.40
N VAL A 144 -4.15 -7.82 -2.68
CA VAL A 144 -4.61 -8.63 -3.83
C VAL A 144 -4.01 -10.05 -3.85
N PRO A 145 -2.69 -10.26 -3.68
CA PRO A 145 -2.10 -11.60 -3.71
C PRO A 145 -2.71 -12.58 -2.72
N VAL A 146 -3.11 -12.12 -1.53
CA VAL A 146 -3.76 -12.98 -0.52
C VAL A 146 -5.11 -13.50 -1.02
N ALA A 147 -5.89 -12.64 -1.67
CA ALA A 147 -7.18 -13.01 -2.22
C ALA A 147 -7.05 -14.03 -3.35
N LEU A 148 -6.03 -13.89 -4.19
CA LEU A 148 -5.78 -14.80 -5.31
C LEU A 148 -5.20 -16.14 -4.83
N TYR A 149 -4.26 -16.11 -3.89
CA TYR A 149 -3.63 -17.32 -3.35
C TYR A 149 -4.64 -18.24 -2.66
N ALA A 150 -5.57 -17.67 -1.89
CA ALA A 150 -6.63 -18.39 -1.19
C ALA A 150 -8.00 -18.20 -1.85
N LEU A 151 -8.06 -18.12 -3.19
CA LEU A 151 -9.27 -17.76 -3.91
C LEU A 151 -10.47 -18.64 -3.57
N ASP A 152 -10.28 -19.96 -3.46
CA ASP A 152 -11.35 -20.92 -3.19
C ASP A 152 -11.58 -21.20 -1.69
N ASP A 153 -10.68 -20.74 -0.81
CA ASP A 153 -10.77 -20.99 0.63
C ASP A 153 -10.93 -19.70 1.46
N PRO A 154 -12.15 -19.41 1.98
CA PRO A 154 -12.41 -18.21 2.77
C PRO A 154 -11.71 -18.24 4.14
N ALA A 155 -11.47 -19.41 4.70
CA ALA A 155 -10.79 -19.56 5.99
C ALA A 155 -9.30 -19.30 5.81
N ALA A 156 -8.66 -19.89 4.79
CA ALA A 156 -7.27 -19.62 4.44
C ALA A 156 -7.05 -18.15 4.09
N ALA A 157 -7.95 -17.53 3.31
CA ALA A 157 -7.86 -16.12 2.98
C ALA A 157 -7.87 -15.23 4.24
N SER A 158 -8.70 -15.57 5.23
CA SER A 158 -8.70 -14.84 6.50
C SER A 158 -7.47 -15.14 7.35
N SER A 159 -6.94 -16.37 7.34
CA SER A 159 -5.76 -16.74 8.12
C SER A 159 -4.46 -16.14 7.56
N LEU A 160 -4.42 -15.85 6.26
CA LEU A 160 -3.32 -15.14 5.59
C LEU A 160 -3.46 -13.61 5.69
N SER A 161 -4.68 -13.08 5.53
CA SER A 161 -4.91 -11.63 5.54
C SER A 161 -4.71 -11.00 6.92
N ARG A 162 -5.04 -11.71 8.00
CA ARG A 162 -4.91 -11.21 9.37
C ARG A 162 -3.47 -10.98 9.81
N PRO A 163 -2.51 -11.89 9.59
CA PRO A 163 -1.11 -11.68 9.95
C PRO A 163 -0.34 -10.77 9.00
N GLN A 164 -0.73 -10.65 7.72
CA GLN A 164 0.00 -9.78 6.78
C GLN A 164 -0.10 -8.29 7.16
N SER A 165 -1.25 -7.82 7.66
CA SER A 165 -1.43 -6.40 8.03
C SER A 165 -0.52 -5.97 9.19
N PRO A 166 -0.57 -6.60 10.39
CA PRO A 166 0.18 -6.17 11.56
C PRO A 166 1.70 -6.27 11.42
N THR A 167 2.22 -6.87 10.33
CA THR A 167 3.64 -6.72 9.99
C THR A 167 4.06 -5.26 9.94
N THR A 168 3.17 -4.39 9.45
CA THR A 168 3.48 -2.96 9.24
C THR A 168 2.36 -2.03 9.70
N HIS A 169 1.10 -2.50 9.72
CA HIS A 169 -0.07 -1.74 10.14
C HIS A 169 -0.94 -2.62 11.06
N GLY A 170 -0.73 -2.49 12.36
CA GLY A 170 -1.41 -3.26 13.42
C GLY A 170 -2.71 -2.64 13.92
N ALA A 171 -3.01 -1.40 13.52
CA ALA A 171 -4.25 -0.71 13.88
C ALA A 171 -5.47 -1.59 13.52
N PRO A 172 -6.43 -1.81 14.44
CA PRO A 172 -7.56 -2.70 14.22
C PRO A 172 -8.36 -2.41 12.94
N GLN A 173 -8.47 -1.14 12.55
CA GLN A 173 -9.14 -0.68 11.34
C GLN A 173 -8.40 -1.10 10.06
N ALA A 174 -7.07 -1.02 10.05
CA ALA A 174 -6.25 -1.45 8.92
C ALA A 174 -6.36 -2.98 8.73
N VAL A 175 -6.25 -3.75 9.82
CA VAL A 175 -6.40 -5.22 9.81
C VAL A 175 -7.80 -5.62 9.30
N GLN A 176 -8.84 -4.96 9.80
CA GLN A 176 -10.23 -5.24 9.38
C GLN A 176 -10.48 -4.83 7.93
N GLY A 177 -9.94 -3.69 7.50
CA GLY A 177 -10.04 -3.19 6.13
C GLY A 177 -9.40 -4.15 5.12
N CYS A 178 -8.20 -4.64 5.43
CA CYS A 178 -7.51 -5.63 4.60
C CYS A 178 -8.33 -6.92 4.48
N ASN A 179 -8.77 -7.49 5.62
CA ASN A 179 -9.53 -8.73 5.61
C ASN A 179 -10.90 -8.60 4.92
N LEU A 180 -11.46 -7.39 4.91
CA LEU A 180 -12.67 -7.12 4.14
C LEU A 180 -12.36 -7.09 2.64
N LEU A 181 -11.35 -6.31 2.21
CA LEU A 181 -10.97 -6.20 0.80
C LEU A 181 -10.64 -7.58 0.21
N VAL A 182 -9.86 -8.39 0.91
CA VAL A 182 -9.53 -9.77 0.50
C VAL A 182 -10.80 -10.58 0.21
N ALA A 183 -11.81 -10.50 1.07
CA ALA A 183 -13.05 -11.23 0.85
C ALA A 183 -13.89 -10.69 -0.32
N LEU A 184 -13.86 -9.37 -0.56
CA LEU A 184 -14.52 -8.77 -1.72
C LEU A 184 -13.85 -9.21 -3.02
N LEU A 185 -12.52 -9.16 -3.06
CA LEU A 185 -11.71 -9.62 -4.19
C LEU A 185 -11.95 -11.10 -4.48
N ARG A 186 -12.07 -11.96 -3.46
CA ARG A 186 -12.42 -13.36 -3.65
C ARG A 186 -13.79 -13.54 -4.31
N LYS A 187 -14.82 -12.87 -3.80
CA LYS A 187 -16.16 -12.92 -4.42
C LYS A 187 -16.10 -12.48 -5.89
N ALA A 188 -15.41 -11.37 -6.17
CA ALA A 188 -15.27 -10.85 -7.53
C ALA A 188 -14.49 -11.80 -8.44
N GLY A 189 -13.41 -12.41 -7.94
CA GLY A 189 -12.59 -13.39 -8.64
C GLY A 189 -13.34 -14.67 -8.97
N LEU A 190 -14.25 -15.10 -8.09
CA LEU A 190 -15.16 -16.24 -8.28
C LEU A 190 -16.38 -15.91 -9.17
N GLY A 191 -16.43 -14.70 -9.76
CA GLY A 191 -17.46 -14.34 -10.73
C GLY A 191 -18.72 -13.70 -10.16
N ALA A 192 -18.76 -13.37 -8.86
CA ALA A 192 -19.89 -12.65 -8.29
C ALA A 192 -20.04 -11.25 -8.93
N ASP A 193 -21.29 -10.82 -9.15
CA ASP A 193 -21.59 -9.47 -9.61
C ASP A 193 -21.34 -8.41 -8.51
N MET A 194 -21.38 -7.14 -8.90
CA MET A 194 -21.11 -6.03 -7.98
C MET A 194 -22.06 -6.01 -6.76
N ALA A 195 -23.34 -6.34 -6.96
CA ALA A 195 -24.32 -6.35 -5.88
C ALA A 195 -23.99 -7.46 -4.86
N ALA A 196 -23.63 -8.65 -5.33
CA ALA A 196 -23.24 -9.78 -4.50
C ALA A 196 -21.87 -9.56 -3.81
N VAL A 197 -20.92 -8.92 -4.49
CA VAL A 197 -19.63 -8.52 -3.90
C VAL A 197 -19.87 -7.60 -2.71
N LEU A 198 -20.63 -6.52 -2.92
CA LEU A 198 -20.90 -5.49 -1.92
C LEU A 198 -21.99 -5.89 -0.89
N ALA A 199 -22.67 -7.03 -1.10
CA ALA A 199 -23.72 -7.49 -0.20
C ALA A 199 -23.20 -7.65 1.26
N PRO A 200 -23.96 -7.17 2.26
CA PRO A 200 -23.60 -7.33 3.67
C PRO A 200 -23.40 -8.81 4.02
N ARG A 201 -22.39 -9.12 4.84
CA ARG A 201 -22.21 -10.50 5.29
C ARG A 201 -23.37 -10.93 6.20
N PRO A 202 -24.02 -12.08 5.97
CA PRO A 202 -25.09 -12.54 6.84
C PRO A 202 -24.57 -12.75 8.27
N ARG A 203 -25.32 -12.23 9.24
CA ARG A 203 -25.08 -12.48 10.68
C ARG A 203 -25.45 -13.93 10.98
N ARG A 204 -24.49 -14.86 10.96
CA ARG A 204 -24.68 -16.19 11.56
C ARG A 204 -23.74 -16.39 12.75
N GLY A 205 -24.33 -16.62 13.92
CA GLY A 205 -23.71 -17.46 14.96
C GLY A 205 -23.18 -16.82 16.27
N TRP A 206 -23.51 -15.58 16.65
CA TRP A 206 -23.12 -15.06 17.98
C TRP A 206 -24.31 -14.54 18.78
N CYS A 207 -25.07 -15.48 19.35
CA CYS A 207 -25.88 -15.25 20.53
C CYS A 207 -25.25 -16.00 21.70
N ARG A 208 -24.66 -15.27 22.65
CA ARG A 208 -24.85 -15.51 24.09
C ARG A 208 -24.28 -14.33 24.87
N ASN A 209 -25.21 -13.59 25.49
CA ASN A 209 -25.07 -12.74 26.66
C ASN A 209 -24.11 -11.54 26.56
N GLY A 210 -24.66 -10.35 26.30
CA GLY A 210 -23.94 -9.09 26.49
C GLY A 210 -24.72 -7.91 25.95
N VAL A 211 -25.18 -7.06 26.86
CA VAL A 211 -25.98 -5.85 26.64
C VAL A 211 -25.50 -5.03 25.43
N LEU A 212 -26.41 -4.75 24.50
CA LEU A 212 -26.25 -3.81 23.39
C LEU A 212 -26.03 -2.38 23.95
N ARG A 213 -24.77 -1.97 24.13
CA ARG A 213 -24.44 -0.56 24.28
C ARG A 213 -24.56 0.12 22.90
N ARG A 214 -25.68 0.83 22.70
CA ARG A 214 -25.86 1.80 21.61
C ARG A 214 -24.87 2.96 21.80
N GLY A 215 -23.69 2.85 21.21
CA GLY A 215 -22.73 3.94 21.07
C GLY A 215 -22.21 3.95 19.64
N ARG A 216 -22.88 4.68 18.75
CA ARG A 216 -22.43 4.87 17.35
C ARG A 216 -21.22 5.81 17.36
N ARG A 217 -20.00 5.30 17.42
CA ARG A 217 -18.80 6.07 17.05
C ARG A 217 -18.41 5.70 15.62
N TYR A 218 -18.55 6.67 14.73
CA TYR A 218 -17.99 6.62 13.40
C TYR A 218 -16.50 6.99 13.55
N VAL A 219 -15.58 6.06 13.32
CA VAL A 219 -14.15 6.36 13.35
C VAL A 219 -13.70 6.59 11.91
N ARG A 220 -13.31 7.83 11.61
CA ARG A 220 -12.86 8.26 10.29
C ARG A 220 -11.35 8.03 10.21
N THR A 221 -10.87 7.21 9.27
CA THR A 221 -9.43 6.94 9.09
C THR A 221 -8.72 8.04 8.28
N SER A 222 -9.46 9.02 7.72
CA SER A 222 -8.88 10.21 7.08
C SER A 222 -9.71 11.47 7.31
N HIS A 223 -9.06 12.61 7.48
CA HIS A 223 -9.71 13.92 7.68
C HIS A 223 -10.10 14.62 6.37
N THR A 224 -9.68 14.09 5.22
CA THR A 224 -10.10 14.59 3.89
C THR A 224 -11.55 14.23 3.61
N HIS A 225 -12.24 14.89 2.68
CA HIS A 225 -13.58 14.50 2.24
C HIS A 225 -13.47 13.29 1.31
N PRO A 226 -13.53 12.04 1.82
CA PRO A 226 -13.17 10.92 0.99
C PRO A 226 -14.44 10.52 0.20
N LEU A 227 -14.32 10.20 -1.09
CA LEU A 227 -15.48 9.75 -1.86
C LEU A 227 -15.91 8.42 -1.27
N GLN A 228 -17.13 8.36 -0.75
CA GLN A 228 -17.66 7.12 -0.22
C GLN A 228 -17.98 6.17 -1.39
N ILE A 229 -17.08 5.22 -1.63
CA ILE A 229 -17.21 4.20 -2.67
C ILE A 229 -18.25 3.15 -2.25
N ALA A 230 -18.21 2.71 -0.99
CA ALA A 230 -19.17 1.75 -0.46
C ALA A 230 -19.33 1.86 1.06
N LYS A 231 -20.46 1.38 1.57
CA LYS A 231 -20.72 1.13 2.99
C LYS A 231 -20.93 -0.35 3.18
N ILE A 232 -20.07 -0.99 3.96
CA ILE A 232 -20.25 -2.39 4.33
C ILE A 232 -20.57 -2.45 5.82
N LEU A 233 -21.74 -3.03 6.14
CA LEU A 233 -22.08 -3.32 7.53
C LEU A 233 -21.20 -4.45 8.05
N CYS A 234 -20.34 -4.14 9.02
CA CYS A 234 -19.56 -5.15 9.72
C CYS A 234 -20.38 -5.73 10.89
N PRO A 235 -20.44 -7.06 11.08
CA PRO A 235 -21.32 -7.69 12.08
C PRO A 235 -21.11 -7.25 13.54
N ARG A 236 -19.90 -6.81 13.92
CA ARG A 236 -19.54 -6.44 15.31
C ARG A 236 -19.01 -5.03 15.56
N ASN A 237 -18.45 -4.34 14.57
CA ASN A 237 -17.62 -3.14 14.78
C ASN A 237 -18.13 -1.87 14.08
N GLY A 238 -19.43 -1.81 13.79
CA GLY A 238 -20.03 -0.66 13.08
C GLY A 238 -19.95 -0.79 11.56
N MET A 239 -19.88 0.33 10.86
CA MET A 239 -19.93 0.40 9.40
C MET A 239 -18.53 0.70 8.86
N LEU A 240 -18.02 -0.13 7.96
CA LEU A 240 -16.81 0.20 7.22
C LEU A 240 -17.21 1.03 5.99
N GLY A 241 -16.77 2.27 5.93
CA GLY A 241 -16.79 3.04 4.69
C GLY A 241 -15.57 2.67 3.87
N ILE A 242 -15.76 2.13 2.67
CA ILE A 242 -14.70 2.14 1.65
C ILE A 242 -14.74 3.53 1.06
N THR A 243 -13.65 4.26 1.21
CA THR A 243 -13.58 5.64 0.75
C THR A 243 -12.30 5.89 -0.02
N PHE A 244 -12.40 6.53 -1.18
CA PHE A 244 -11.23 7.03 -1.90
C PHE A 244 -10.73 8.29 -1.20
N CYS A 245 -9.54 8.23 -0.64
CA CYS A 245 -8.90 9.32 0.07
C CYS A 245 -7.75 9.86 -0.78
N PRO A 246 -7.91 10.97 -1.52
CA PRO A 246 -6.75 11.68 -2.04
C PRO A 246 -5.96 12.18 -0.83
N VAL A 247 -4.70 11.73 -0.69
CA VAL A 247 -3.84 12.12 0.42
C VAL A 247 -3.67 13.64 0.39
N LEU A 248 -4.03 14.31 1.49
CA LEU A 248 -3.61 15.69 1.75
C LEU A 248 -2.40 15.64 2.66
N SER A 249 -1.30 16.25 2.22
CA SER A 249 -0.21 16.68 3.08
C SER A 249 -0.79 17.46 4.26
N ARG A 250 -0.49 17.05 5.51
CA ARG A 250 -0.87 17.83 6.69
C ARG A 250 -0.18 19.20 6.60
N GLN A 251 -0.92 20.27 6.33
CA GLN A 251 -0.50 21.58 6.81
C GLN A 251 -0.71 21.61 8.33
N VAL A 252 0.40 21.59 9.06
CA VAL A 252 0.43 21.90 10.48
C VAL A 252 0.15 23.39 10.63
N GLU A 253 -1.11 23.79 10.79
CA GLU A 253 -1.46 25.10 11.34
C GLU A 253 -1.24 25.08 12.87
N GLY A 254 0.03 25.19 13.25
CA GLY A 254 0.45 25.45 14.63
C GLY A 254 0.86 26.91 14.77
N ARG A 255 0.08 27.69 15.53
CA ARG A 255 0.52 28.99 16.05
C ARG A 255 1.78 28.78 16.90
N GLY A 256 2.95 28.99 16.30
CA GLY A 256 4.24 28.96 16.97
C GLY A 256 5.26 29.73 16.15
N ARG A 257 5.69 30.89 16.65
CA ARG A 257 6.72 31.71 16.00
C ARG A 257 8.01 30.90 15.85
N TYR A 258 8.43 30.63 14.63
CA TYR A 258 9.84 30.41 14.32
C TYR A 258 10.24 31.34 13.17
N ARG A 259 11.21 32.22 13.46
CA ARG A 259 11.77 33.19 12.53
C ARG A 259 12.37 32.47 11.32
N ARG A 260 12.09 33.03 10.14
CA ARG A 260 12.77 32.77 8.88
C ARG A 260 14.28 32.96 9.06
N LEU A 261 15.05 31.88 9.16
CA LEU A 261 16.49 31.92 8.91
C LEU A 261 16.71 31.65 7.42
N VAL A 262 16.63 32.72 6.65
CA VAL A 262 17.14 32.74 5.27
C VAL A 262 18.65 32.85 5.37
N THR A 263 19.37 31.74 5.31
CA THR A 263 20.80 31.74 5.01
C THR A 263 20.97 31.48 3.51
N ARG A 264 21.02 32.57 2.74
CA ARG A 264 21.58 32.55 1.37
C ARG A 264 23.10 32.38 1.49
N PRO A 265 23.73 31.43 0.79
CA PRO A 265 25.17 31.50 0.56
C PRO A 265 25.47 32.65 -0.39
N ARG A 266 26.28 33.60 0.07
CA ARG A 266 26.91 34.63 -0.77
C ARG A 266 27.99 33.97 -1.62
N TYR A 267 27.90 34.09 -2.93
CA TYR A 267 29.06 34.10 -3.81
C TYR A 267 28.94 35.27 -4.80
N GLY A 268 29.97 36.10 -4.85
CA GLY A 268 30.09 37.29 -5.69
C GLY A 268 30.45 36.96 -7.16
N PRO A 269 30.58 38.00 -8.02
CA PRO A 269 30.38 37.88 -9.47
C PRO A 269 31.67 37.78 -10.31
N ARG A 270 31.45 37.48 -11.61
CA ARG A 270 32.38 37.40 -12.78
C ARG A 270 32.85 35.96 -13.05
N SER A 271 32.86 35.39 -14.26
CA SER A 271 32.86 35.92 -15.63
C SER A 271 32.52 34.80 -16.65
N HIS A 272 32.17 35.22 -17.88
CA HIS A 272 31.88 34.48 -19.12
C HIS A 272 32.60 33.14 -19.39
N LEU A 273 31.94 32.21 -20.10
CA LEU A 273 32.25 31.78 -21.50
C LEU A 273 31.92 30.27 -21.80
N ARG A 274 31.10 30.08 -22.86
CA ARG A 274 31.00 29.01 -23.90
C ARG A 274 31.09 27.48 -23.60
N LEU A 275 30.02 26.80 -24.05
CA LEU A 275 29.93 25.57 -24.90
C LEU A 275 31.18 24.68 -25.09
N ARG A 276 31.01 23.35 -24.88
CA ARG A 276 30.98 22.30 -25.95
C ARG A 276 30.70 20.87 -25.43
N ARG A 277 29.95 20.13 -26.26
CA ARG A 277 29.81 18.66 -26.45
C ARG A 277 31.15 17.88 -26.25
N ARG A 278 31.23 16.60 -25.86
CA ARG A 278 30.66 15.36 -26.47
C ARG A 278 31.19 14.10 -25.72
N LEU A 279 30.46 12.98 -25.82
CA LEU A 279 30.86 11.54 -25.85
C LEU A 279 31.08 10.71 -24.56
N CYS A 280 30.33 9.59 -24.51
CA CYS A 280 30.50 8.33 -23.73
C CYS A 280 31.83 7.62 -24.09
N PRO A 281 32.41 6.70 -23.27
CA PRO A 281 31.80 5.41 -22.90
C PRO A 281 32.11 4.87 -21.46
N LEU A 282 31.31 3.90 -21.00
CA LEU A 282 31.56 2.95 -19.89
C LEU A 282 32.86 2.13 -20.12
N PRO A 283 33.54 1.47 -19.13
CA PRO A 283 32.94 0.64 -18.07
C PRO A 283 33.70 0.56 -16.70
N LEU A 284 33.15 -0.30 -15.81
CA LEU A 284 33.72 -0.98 -14.63
C LEU A 284 33.19 -0.52 -13.25
N HIS A 285 32.53 -1.47 -12.57
CA HIS A 285 32.16 -1.45 -11.15
C HIS A 285 33.40 -1.28 -10.25
N PRO A 286 33.20 -0.63 -9.09
CA PRO A 286 33.41 -1.34 -7.83
C PRO A 286 32.25 -1.15 -6.81
N SER A 287 32.25 -2.02 -5.81
CA SER A 287 31.35 -2.25 -4.67
C SER A 287 30.89 -0.99 -3.88
N PRO A 288 29.82 -1.09 -3.06
CA PRO A 288 28.97 0.05 -2.71
C PRO A 288 29.53 0.86 -1.53
N PRO A 289 29.31 2.18 -1.48
CA PRO A 289 29.42 2.91 -0.23
C PRO A 289 28.09 2.83 0.53
N GLY A 290 28.16 2.40 1.79
CA GLY A 290 27.07 2.57 2.73
C GLY A 290 26.65 4.03 2.83
N ARG A 291 25.34 4.27 2.94
CA ARG A 291 24.75 5.56 3.30
C ARG A 291 23.36 5.32 3.88
N ASP A 292 23.17 5.87 5.06
CA ASP A 292 21.93 5.89 5.82
C ASP A 292 20.76 6.39 4.96
N ALA A 293 19.85 5.49 4.60
CA ALA A 293 18.52 5.87 4.15
C ALA A 293 17.71 6.28 5.39
N THR A 294 17.90 7.51 5.84
CA THR A 294 17.04 8.13 6.86
C THR A 294 15.67 8.40 6.25
N CYS A 295 14.62 8.06 7.00
CA CYS A 295 13.22 8.29 6.63
C CYS A 295 13.00 9.78 6.26
N PRO A 296 12.37 10.11 5.12
CA PRO A 296 12.10 11.49 4.77
C PRO A 296 11.12 12.11 5.78
N SER A 297 11.54 13.20 6.41
CA SER A 297 10.66 14.06 7.21
C SER A 297 9.91 14.96 6.23
N ILE A 298 8.59 14.77 6.09
CA ILE A 298 7.69 15.72 5.41
C ILE A 298 6.98 16.56 6.46
#